data_AF-A0A354HDF8-F1
#
_entry.id   AF-A0A354HDF8-F1
#
_cell.length_a   1.000
_cell.length_b   1.000
_cell.length_c   1.000
_cell.angle_alpha   90.00
_cell.angle_beta   90.00
_cell.angle_gamma   90.00
#
_symmetry.space_group_name_H-M   'P 1'
#
loop_
_entity.id
_entity.type
_entity.pdbx_description
1 polymer ?
#
loop_
_entity_poly.entity_id
_entity_poly.type
_entity_poly.pdbx_seq_one_letter_code
_entity_poly.pdbx_strand_id
1 'polypeptide(L)'
;MILFIVSCGDSYGYEISKQIKEISEENYVMKETTLYSALTRLEKNGFITSYSGMHDGRKRTYYRITDAGKAYYKEKCEEWELTKEVIDKFI
;
A
#
# COMPACT_ATOMS: atom_id res chain seq x y z
N MET A 1 0.57 4.51 1.19
CA MET A 1 0.21 4.14 -0.20
C MET A 1 -0.33 2.72 -0.30
N ILE A 2 0.48 1.66 -0.16
CA ILE A 2 0.00 0.26 -0.28
C ILE A 2 -1.11 -0.03 0.75
N LEU A 3 -0.87 0.27 2.04
CA LEU A 3 -1.86 0.07 3.10
C LEU A 3 -3.15 0.88 2.87
N PHE A 4 -3.05 2.08 2.29
CA PHE A 4 -4.23 2.86 1.91
C PHE A 4 -5.08 2.10 0.87
N ILE A 5 -4.45 1.62 -0.21
CA ILE A 5 -5.14 0.87 -1.27
C ILE A 5 -5.84 -0.37 -0.71
N VAL A 6 -5.12 -1.21 0.03
CA VAL A 6 -5.71 -2.44 0.60
C VAL A 6 -6.69 -2.16 1.75
N SER A 7 -6.76 -0.93 2.25
CA SER A 7 -7.78 -0.52 3.22
C SER A 7 -9.12 -0.15 2.57
N CYS A 8 -9.09 0.27 1.30
CA CYS A 8 -10.29 0.52 0.50
C CYS A 8 -10.94 -0.78 -0.01
N GLY A 9 -10.15 -1.85 -0.13
CA GLY A 9 -10.60 -3.17 -0.52
C GLY A 9 -9.43 -4.09 -0.87
N ASP A 10 -9.65 -5.40 -0.82
CA ASP A 10 -8.61 -6.37 -1.17
C ASP A 10 -8.14 -6.18 -2.61
N SER A 11 -6.83 -6.24 -2.83
CA SER A 11 -6.23 -5.95 -4.14
C SER A 11 -5.02 -6.85 -4.43
N TYR A 12 -4.62 -6.95 -5.69
CA TYR A 12 -3.47 -7.75 -6.12
C TYR A 12 -2.37 -6.86 -6.68
N GLY A 13 -1.13 -7.37 -6.74
CA GLY A 13 0.07 -6.55 -7.00
C GLY A 13 -0.04 -5.57 -8.16
N TYR A 14 -0.48 -6.04 -9.34
CA TYR A 14 -0.64 -5.15 -10.49
C TYR A 14 -1.69 -4.06 -10.30
N GLU A 15 -2.82 -4.38 -9.66
CA GLU A 15 -3.86 -3.39 -9.38
C GLU A 15 -3.38 -2.35 -8.36
N ILE A 16 -2.59 -2.77 -7.37
CA ILE A 16 -1.96 -1.86 -6.40
C ILE A 16 -1.01 -0.88 -7.09
N SER A 17 -0.12 -1.33 -7.99
CA SER A 17 0.79 -0.41 -8.70
C SER A 17 0.04 0.54 -9.63
N LYS A 18 -1.01 0.05 -10.29
CA LYS A 18 -1.88 0.87 -11.15
C LYS A 18 -2.57 1.98 -10.35
N GLN A 19 -3.21 1.65 -9.23
CA GLN A 19 -3.87 2.64 -8.38
C GLN A 19 -2.88 3.65 -7.79
N ILE A 20 -1.67 3.23 -7.41
CA ILE A 20 -0.61 4.16 -6.98
C ILE A 20 -0.34 5.19 -8.08
N LYS A 21 -0.16 4.74 -9.33
CA LYS A 21 0.12 5.63 -10.45
C LYS A 21 -1.03 6.63 -10.65
N GLU A 22 -2.27 6.16 -10.64
CA GLU A 22 -3.46 6.98 -10.84
C GLU A 22 -3.64 8.02 -9.73
N ILE A 23 -3.54 7.62 -8.46
CA ILE A 23 -3.65 8.53 -7.30
C ILE A 23 -2.54 9.58 -7.31
N SER A 24 -1.35 9.22 -7.79
CA SER A 24 -0.23 10.16 -7.90
C SER A 24 -0.31 11.10 -9.11
N GLU A 25 -1.38 11.04 -9.90
CA GLU A 25 -1.51 11.80 -11.16
C GLU A 25 -0.31 11.56 -12.09
N GLU A 26 0.12 10.30 -12.19
CA GLU A 26 1.32 9.86 -12.93
C GLU A 26 2.67 10.38 -12.44
N ASN A 27 2.72 11.23 -11.41
CA ASN A 27 3.98 11.74 -10.83
C ASN A 27 4.83 10.65 -10.18
N TYR A 28 4.25 9.49 -9.86
CA TYR A 28 4.97 8.38 -9.27
C TYR A 28 4.57 7.02 -9.84
N VAL A 29 5.57 6.33 -10.40
CA VAL A 29 5.41 4.95 -10.90
C VAL A 29 6.25 4.02 -10.05
N MET A 30 5.58 3.16 -9.28
CA MET A 30 6.26 2.18 -8.44
C MET A 30 6.78 1.01 -9.29
N LYS A 31 8.08 0.73 -9.22
CA LYS A 31 8.69 -0.46 -9.83
C LYS A 31 8.15 -1.73 -9.18
N GLU A 32 7.94 -2.78 -9.96
CA GLU A 32 7.43 -4.07 -9.46
C GLU A 32 8.31 -4.65 -8.34
N THR A 33 9.64 -4.59 -8.49
CA THR A 33 10.57 -5.09 -7.46
C THR A 33 10.42 -4.36 -6.12
N THR A 34 10.23 -3.04 -6.17
CA THR A 34 9.94 -2.21 -4.98
C THR A 34 8.58 -2.55 -4.38
N LEU A 35 7.56 -2.77 -5.21
CA LEU A 35 6.24 -3.16 -4.74
C LEU A 35 6.28 -4.51 -4.00
N TYR A 36 6.83 -5.55 -4.63
CA TYR A 36 6.82 -6.90 -4.04
C TYR A 36 7.70 -7.01 -2.81
N SER A 37 8.83 -6.29 -2.75
CA SER A 37 9.63 -6.20 -1.53
C SER A 37 8.87 -5.48 -0.40
N ALA A 38 8.13 -4.43 -0.71
CA ALA A 38 7.28 -3.74 0.28
C ALA A 38 6.12 -4.62 0.76
N LEU A 39 5.42 -5.33 -0.14
CA LEU A 39 4.36 -6.28 0.22
C LEU A 39 4.89 -7.40 1.12
N THR A 40 6.02 -8.00 0.77
CA THR A 40 6.68 -9.03 1.58
C THR A 40 6.99 -8.51 2.99
N ARG A 41 7.47 -7.27 3.12
CA ARG A 41 7.76 -6.66 4.42
C ARG A 41 6.49 -6.42 5.24
N LEU A 42 5.43 -5.89 4.61
CA LEU A 42 4.15 -5.65 5.27
C LEU A 42 3.53 -6.96 5.76
N GLU A 43 3.60 -8.02 4.97
CA GLU A 43 3.08 -9.34 5.33
C GLU A 43 3.89 -9.97 6.47
N LYS A 44 5.22 -9.91 6.41
CA LYS A 44 6.10 -10.39 7.50
C LYS A 44 5.83 -9.68 8.84
N ASN A 45 5.48 -8.41 8.80
CA ASN A 45 5.11 -7.62 9.99
C ASN A 45 3.66 -7.83 10.43
N GLY A 46 2.88 -8.67 9.73
CA GLY A 46 1.48 -8.95 10.06
C GLY A 46 0.52 -7.81 9.74
N PHE A 47 0.92 -6.82 8.94
CA PHE A 47 0.08 -5.68 8.55
C PHE A 47 -0.88 -6.02 7.41
N ILE A 48 -0.55 -7.02 6.61
CA ILE A 48 -1.40 -7.56 5.56
C ILE A 48 -1.35 -9.09 5.59
N THR A 49 -2.36 -9.73 5.01
CA THR A 49 -2.36 -11.16 4.71
C THR A 49 -2.56 -11.37 3.22
N SER A 50 -2.00 -12.45 2.68
CA SER A 50 -2.25 -12.86 1.30
C SER A 50 -3.18 -14.06 1.17
N TYR A 51 -3.92 -14.12 0.07
CA TYR A 51 -4.74 -15.28 -0.30
C TYR A 51 -4.79 -15.44 -1.83
N SER A 52 -5.08 -16.64 -2.30
CA SER A 52 -5.26 -16.89 -3.74
C SER A 52 -6.68 -16.55 -4.16
N GLY A 53 -6.81 -15.71 -5.19
CA GLY A 53 -8.08 -15.38 -5.83
C GLY A 53 -7.99 -15.56 -7.34
N MET A 54 -9.13 -15.37 -8.01
CA MET A 54 -9.24 -15.46 -9.47
C MET A 54 -9.57 -14.09 -10.04
N HIS A 55 -8.83 -13.68 -11.06
CA HIS A 55 -9.11 -12.47 -11.86
C HIS A 55 -8.92 -12.81 -13.33
N ASP A 56 -9.93 -12.57 -14.16
CA ASP A 56 -9.93 -12.90 -15.59
C ASP A 56 -9.48 -14.33 -15.90
N GLY A 57 -9.99 -15.30 -15.13
CA GLY A 57 -9.65 -16.71 -15.29
C GLY A 57 -8.22 -17.09 -14.90
N ARG A 58 -7.43 -16.15 -14.36
CA ARG A 58 -6.07 -16.40 -13.89
C ARG A 58 -6.00 -16.29 -12.36
N LYS A 59 -5.22 -17.19 -11.74
CA LYS A 59 -4.92 -17.11 -10.32
C LYS A 59 -4.07 -15.87 -10.05
N ARG A 60 -4.45 -15.09 -9.04
CA ARG A 60 -3.73 -13.92 -8.54
C ARG A 60 -3.58 -14.03 -7.02
N THR A 61 -2.48 -13.48 -6.51
CA THR A 61 -2.30 -13.28 -5.07
C THR A 61 -2.93 -11.95 -4.70
N TYR A 62 -3.98 -12.01 -3.89
CA TYR A 62 -4.64 -10.87 -3.30
C TYR A 62 -4.08 -10.59 -1.91
N TYR A 63 -4.12 -9.33 -1.52
CA TYR A 63 -3.68 -8.84 -0.23
C TYR A 63 -4.83 -8.14 0.48
N ARG A 64 -4.98 -8.45 1.77
CA ARG A 64 -5.98 -7.87 2.67
C ARG A 64 -5.28 -7.19 3.83
N ILE A 65 -5.74 -6.02 4.24
CA ILE A 65 -5.22 -5.33 5.43
C ILE A 65 -5.69 -6.02 6.72
N THR A 66 -4.81 -6.13 7.71
CA THR A 66 -5.16 -6.58 9.06
C THR A 66 -5.51 -5.41 9.96
N ASP A 67 -6.07 -5.66 11.14
CA ASP A 67 -6.32 -4.58 12.11
C ASP A 67 -5.03 -3.94 12.63
N ALA A 68 -3.95 -4.74 12.78
CA ALA A 68 -2.61 -4.21 13.06
C ALA A 68 -2.11 -3.31 11.92
N GLY A 69 -2.37 -3.70 10.66
CA GLY A 69 -2.04 -2.88 9.49
C GLY A 69 -2.80 -1.56 9.43
N LYS A 70 -4.09 -1.55 9.83
CA LYS A 70 -4.88 -0.32 9.92
C LYS A 70 -4.34 0.62 11.00
N ALA A 71 -3.99 0.09 12.17
CA ALA A 71 -3.40 0.88 13.25
C ALA A 71 -2.05 1.48 12.83
N TYR A 72 -1.18 0.67 12.23
CA TYR A 72 0.11 1.12 11.71
C TYR A 72 -0.05 2.16 10.59
N TYR A 73 -1.05 2.01 9.71
CA TYR A 73 -1.33 3.00 8.67
C TYR A 73 -1.72 4.36 9.29
N LYS A 74 -2.59 4.35 10.30
CA LYS A 74 -3.00 5.58 10.99
C LYS A 74 -1.81 6.27 11.66
N GLU A 75 -0.97 5.53 12.38
CA GLU A 75 0.26 6.06 13.00
C GLU A 75 1.17 6.71 11.96
N LYS A 76 1.37 6.07 10.81
CA LYS A 76 2.21 6.61 9.74
C LYS A 76 1.61 7.84 9.06
N CYS A 77 0.28 7.96 9.01
CA CYS A 77 -0.37 9.19 8.56
C CYS A 77 -0.12 10.35 9.53
N GLU A 78 -0.23 10.11 10.84
CA GLU A 78 0.03 11.12 11.87
C GLU A 78 1.50 11.57 11.85
N GLU A 79 2.45 10.64 11.72
CA GLU A 79 3.89 10.94 11.59
C GLU A 79 4.20 11.77 10.33
N TRP A 80 3.54 11.45 9.22
CA TRP A 80 3.72 12.19 7.98
C TRP A 80 3.13 13.61 8.04
N GLU A 81 2.00 13.78 8.71
CA GLU A 81 1.40 15.11 8.89
C GLU A 81 2.34 16.03 9.68
N LEU A 82 2.87 15.54 10.81
CA LEU A 82 3.89 16.26 11.58
C LEU A 82 5.13 16.59 10.74
N THR A 83 5.57 15.66 9.90
CA THR A 83 6.73 15.87 9.03
C THR A 83 6.48 17.01 8.03
N LYS A 84 5.29 17.05 7.42
CA LYS A 84 4.89 18.16 6.53
C LYS A 84 4.86 19.49 7.27
N GLU A 85 4.22 19.54 8.44
CA GLU A 85 4.15 20.75 9.26
C GLU A 85 5.53 21.31 9.63
N VAL A 86 6.51 20.43 9.86
CA VAL A 86 7.89 20.84 10.15
C VAL A 86 8.58 21.37 8.89
N ILE A 87 8.45 20.67 7.75
CA ILE A 87 9.07 21.08 6.48
C ILE A 87 8.51 22.42 6.00
N ASP A 88 7.20 22.64 6.14
CA ASP A 88 6.51 23.88 5.74
C ASP A 88 7.01 25.13 6.50
N LYS A 89 7.80 24.96 7.57
CA LYS A 89 8.46 26.08 8.26
C LYS A 89 9.75 26.53 7.59
N PHE A 90 10.29 25.74 6.65
CA PHE A 90 11.58 25.98 6.00
C PHE A 90 11.46 26.29 4.50
N ILE A 91 10.27 26.17 3.91
CA ILE A 91 9.96 26.53 2.51
C ILE A 91 8.93 27.66 2.49
#